data_AF-A0A7S2B2U5-F1
#
_entry.id   AF-A0A7S2B2U5-F1
#
_cell.length_a   1.000
_cell.length_b   1.000
_cell.length_c   1.000
_cell.angle_alpha   90.00
_cell.angle_beta   90.00
_cell.angle_gamma   90.00
#
_symmetry.space_group_name_H-M   'P 1'
#
loop_
_entity.id
_entity.type
_entity.pdbx_description
1 polymer ?
#
loop_
_entity_poly.entity_id
_entity_poly.type
_entity_poly.pdbx_seq_one_letter_code
_entity_poly.pdbx_strand_id
1 'polypeptide(L)'
;EARELLSLEPKMKGQGREWRTHAKLVAGKAASTWAPGVRLGLYGAGTHAVVPIPHCAVHHPSINAAARAIQEATEEAGVVAYDEVRGEGMLRYCQLSVERSSGKVQATFVWNADSLTESSPHSQRLLKQVRANSPELFHSVWFNWNTGRGNT
;
A
#
# COMPACT_ATOMS: atom_id res chain seq x y z
N GLU A 1 -1.42 57.86 -4.93
CA GLU A 1 -0.53 56.69 -5.05
C GLU A 1 -0.42 55.98 -3.71
N ALA A 2 -0.91 54.74 -3.61
CA ALA A 2 -0.47 53.75 -2.62
C ALA A 2 -1.23 52.42 -2.85
N ARG A 3 -0.53 51.50 -3.51
CA ARG A 3 -0.45 50.07 -3.18
C ARG A 3 -1.74 49.25 -3.29
N GLU A 4 -1.94 48.78 -4.52
CA GLU A 4 -1.89 47.34 -4.84
C GLU A 4 -2.53 46.44 -3.77
N LEU A 5 -3.85 46.32 -3.88
CA LEU A 5 -4.60 45.17 -3.37
C LEU A 5 -3.99 43.92 -4.01
N LEU A 6 -3.03 43.32 -3.31
CA LEU A 6 -2.55 41.96 -3.55
C LEU A 6 -3.76 41.04 -3.58
N SER A 7 -4.22 40.74 -4.79
CA SER A 7 -5.12 39.65 -5.06
C SER A 7 -4.51 38.40 -4.42
N LEU A 8 -5.10 37.96 -3.31
CA LEU A 8 -4.91 36.62 -2.79
C LEU A 8 -5.58 35.66 -3.78
N GLU A 9 -5.04 35.56 -4.99
CA GLU A 9 -5.34 34.44 -5.86
C GLU A 9 -4.82 33.18 -5.14
N PRO A 10 -5.62 32.12 -5.02
CA PRO A 10 -5.15 30.89 -4.43
C PRO A 10 -3.99 30.35 -5.29
N LYS A 11 -2.77 30.46 -4.75
CA LYS A 11 -1.57 29.92 -5.38
C LYS A 11 -1.69 28.39 -5.41
N MET A 12 -1.55 27.85 -6.62
CA MET A 12 -1.57 26.44 -7.03
C MET A 12 -2.95 25.77 -7.12
N LYS A 13 -3.52 25.75 -8.33
CA LYS A 13 -4.34 24.62 -8.76
C LYS A 13 -3.44 23.38 -8.82
N GLY A 14 -3.39 22.61 -7.73
CA GLY A 14 -2.77 21.29 -7.77
C GLY A 14 -3.44 20.45 -8.86
N GLN A 15 -2.66 19.64 -9.59
CA GLN A 15 -3.24 18.65 -10.50
C GLN A 15 -4.26 17.81 -9.71
N GLY A 16 -5.52 17.78 -10.14
CA GLY A 16 -6.59 17.05 -9.44
C GLY A 16 -6.44 15.52 -9.50
N ARG A 17 -5.40 15.03 -10.20
CA ARG A 17 -5.09 13.62 -10.44
C ARG A 17 -3.60 13.39 -10.24
N GLU A 18 -3.21 12.17 -9.92
CA GLU A 18 -1.83 11.67 -9.93
C GLU A 18 -0.80 12.40 -9.05
N TRP A 19 -1.24 13.34 -8.21
CA TRP A 19 -0.36 14.17 -7.40
C TRP A 19 0.17 13.46 -6.15
N ARG A 20 -0.55 12.45 -5.65
CA ARG A 20 -0.26 11.81 -4.37
C ARG A 20 0.88 10.80 -4.52
N THR A 21 2.00 11.07 -3.86
CA THR A 21 3.20 10.21 -3.89
C THR A 21 3.34 9.29 -2.68
N HIS A 22 2.42 9.37 -1.72
CA HIS A 22 2.39 8.47 -0.56
C HIS A 22 1.00 7.84 -0.40
N ALA A 23 0.95 6.54 -0.13
CA ALA A 23 -0.30 5.84 0.17
C ALA A 23 -0.08 4.79 1.26
N LYS A 24 -0.94 4.77 2.28
CA LYS A 24 -1.11 3.65 3.21
C LYS A 24 -2.37 2.91 2.77
N LEU A 25 -2.20 1.72 2.22
CA LEU A 25 -3.27 0.86 1.73
C LEU A 25 -3.52 -0.26 2.72
N VAL A 26 -4.78 -0.56 2.97
CA VAL A 26 -5.21 -1.68 3.82
C VAL A 26 -5.22 -2.95 2.98
N ALA A 27 -4.67 -4.03 3.51
CA ALA A 27 -4.83 -5.36 2.93
C ALA A 27 -6.18 -5.94 3.37
N GLY A 28 -7.05 -6.15 2.39
CA GLY A 28 -8.35 -6.80 2.56
C GLY A 28 -8.35 -8.21 2.01
N LYS A 29 -9.35 -9.00 2.40
CA LYS A 29 -9.56 -10.38 1.91
C LYS A 29 -9.58 -10.40 0.37
N ALA A 30 -8.93 -11.41 -0.20
CA ALA A 30 -8.97 -11.70 -1.64
C ALA A 30 -10.41 -11.78 -2.16
N ALA A 31 -10.58 -11.63 -3.48
CA ALA A 31 -11.88 -11.85 -4.11
C ALA A 31 -12.26 -13.34 -4.14
N SER A 32 -11.27 -14.22 -4.30
CA SER A 32 -11.45 -15.67 -4.26
C SER A 32 -11.35 -16.20 -2.84
N THR A 33 -12.24 -17.13 -2.47
CA THR A 33 -12.13 -17.92 -1.24
C THR A 33 -11.24 -19.16 -1.41
N TRP A 34 -10.88 -19.51 -2.64
CA TRP A 34 -10.18 -20.75 -3.00
C TRP A 34 -8.69 -20.54 -3.28
N ALA A 35 -8.26 -19.28 -3.42
CA ALA A 35 -6.88 -18.91 -3.66
C ALA A 35 -6.45 -17.86 -2.61
N PRO A 36 -5.20 -17.94 -2.09
CA PRO A 36 -4.65 -16.92 -1.22
C PRO A 36 -4.42 -15.61 -1.98
N GLY A 37 -4.13 -14.54 -1.25
CA GLY A 37 -3.90 -13.22 -1.81
C GLY A 37 -4.58 -12.13 -0.99
N VAL A 38 -4.34 -10.88 -1.38
CA VAL A 38 -4.98 -9.72 -0.77
C VAL A 38 -5.54 -8.79 -1.82
N ARG A 39 -6.52 -7.98 -1.45
CA ARG A 39 -6.90 -6.78 -2.17
C ARG A 39 -6.35 -5.56 -1.45
N LEU A 40 -5.85 -4.57 -2.18
CA LEU A 40 -5.37 -3.32 -1.59
C LEU A 40 -6.42 -2.22 -1.72
N GLY A 41 -6.73 -1.60 -0.58
CA GLY A 41 -7.88 -0.73 -0.45
C GLY A 41 -7.74 0.36 0.59
N LEU A 42 -8.87 1.02 0.85
CA LEU A 42 -9.10 1.92 1.98
C LEU A 42 -10.29 1.41 2.78
N TYR A 43 -10.40 1.83 4.03
CA TYR A 43 -11.63 1.59 4.78
C TYR A 43 -12.79 2.42 4.23
N GLY A 44 -13.97 1.80 4.12
CA GLY A 44 -15.21 2.51 3.84
C GLY A 44 -15.54 3.49 4.95
N ALA A 45 -16.18 4.62 4.61
CA ALA A 45 -16.48 5.68 5.57
C ALA A 45 -17.22 5.16 6.81
N GLY A 46 -16.67 5.41 8.00
CA GLY A 46 -17.25 4.96 9.28
C GLY A 46 -17.19 3.45 9.53
N THR A 47 -16.40 2.71 8.75
CA THR A 47 -16.30 1.24 8.86
C THR A 47 -14.84 0.79 8.86
N HIS A 48 -14.59 -0.48 9.21
CA HIS A 48 -13.32 -1.18 8.95
C HIS A 48 -13.45 -2.16 7.76
N ALA A 49 -14.45 -1.97 6.89
CA ALA A 49 -14.60 -2.77 5.69
C ALA A 49 -13.64 -2.25 4.60
N VAL A 50 -12.77 -3.11 4.07
CA VAL A 50 -11.82 -2.73 3.03
C VAL A 50 -12.52 -2.62 1.68
N VAL A 51 -12.45 -1.44 1.08
CA VAL A 51 -12.90 -1.13 -0.28
C VAL A 51 -11.69 -1.11 -1.21
N PRO A 52 -11.58 -2.05 -2.16
CA PRO A 52 -10.47 -2.08 -3.13
C PRO A 52 -10.44 -0.82 -4.00
N ILE A 53 -9.24 -0.29 -4.27
CA ILE A 53 -9.06 0.91 -5.10
C ILE A 53 -7.98 0.67 -6.18
N PRO A 54 -8.22 -0.22 -7.15
CA PRO A 54 -7.21 -0.62 -8.14
C PRO A 54 -6.75 0.51 -9.07
N HIS A 55 -7.58 1.55 -9.24
CA HIS A 55 -7.34 2.67 -10.16
C HIS A 55 -7.60 4.02 -9.48
N CYS A 56 -6.91 4.28 -8.36
CA CYS A 56 -7.08 5.54 -7.62
C CYS A 56 -6.56 6.73 -8.45
N ALA A 57 -7.46 7.64 -8.84
CA ALA A 57 -7.14 8.74 -9.74
C ALA A 57 -6.16 9.78 -9.16
N VAL A 58 -6.06 9.88 -7.83
CA VAL A 58 -5.15 10.83 -7.16
C VAL A 58 -3.77 10.24 -6.90
N HIS A 59 -3.61 8.91 -6.97
CA HIS A 59 -2.31 8.27 -6.82
C HIS A 59 -1.43 8.51 -8.03
N HIS A 60 -0.15 8.78 -7.78
CA HIS A 60 0.87 8.69 -8.82
C HIS A 60 0.78 7.33 -9.54
N PRO A 61 0.97 7.24 -10.86
CA PRO A 61 0.84 5.99 -11.62
C PRO A 61 1.65 4.83 -11.04
N SER A 62 2.87 5.10 -10.54
CA SER A 62 3.71 4.09 -9.89
C SER A 62 3.09 3.47 -8.63
N ILE A 63 2.25 4.20 -7.87
CA ILE A 63 1.55 3.63 -6.71
C ILE A 63 0.50 2.63 -7.17
N ASN A 64 -0.29 2.95 -8.21
CA ASN A 64 -1.28 2.02 -8.74
C ASN A 64 -0.60 0.78 -9.35
N ALA A 65 0.52 0.98 -10.06
CA ALA A 65 1.34 -0.13 -10.57
C ALA A 65 1.90 -1.00 -9.43
N ALA A 66 2.45 -0.38 -8.38
CA ALA A 66 2.99 -1.09 -7.23
C ALA A 66 1.92 -1.86 -6.47
N ALA A 67 0.74 -1.26 -6.26
CA ALA A 67 -0.38 -1.93 -5.63
C ALA A 67 -0.83 -3.17 -6.42
N ARG A 68 -0.85 -3.12 -7.75
CA ARG A 68 -1.15 -4.29 -8.59
C ARG A 68 -0.07 -5.37 -8.44
N ALA A 69 1.21 -5.01 -8.60
CA ALA A 69 2.32 -5.95 -8.50
C ALA A 69 2.40 -6.63 -7.12
N ILE A 70 2.10 -5.89 -6.05
CA ILE A 70 2.04 -6.44 -4.69
C ILE A 70 0.89 -7.45 -4.55
N GLN A 71 -0.28 -7.17 -5.10
CA GLN A 71 -1.42 -8.10 -5.04
C GLN A 71 -1.07 -9.42 -5.75
N GLU A 72 -0.52 -9.36 -6.97
CA GLU A 72 -0.03 -10.54 -7.70
C GLU A 72 1.01 -11.33 -6.89
N ALA A 73 2.01 -10.62 -6.34
CA ALA A 73 3.04 -11.23 -5.50
C ALA A 73 2.47 -11.87 -4.21
N THR A 74 1.38 -11.33 -3.65
CA THR A 74 0.73 -11.92 -2.46
C THR A 74 0.02 -13.23 -2.76
N GLU A 75 -0.58 -13.36 -3.94
CA GLU A 75 -1.23 -14.60 -4.40
C GLU A 75 -0.17 -15.71 -4.53
N GLU A 76 0.92 -15.43 -5.23
CA GLU A 76 2.03 -16.37 -5.42
C GLU A 76 2.76 -16.74 -4.12
N ALA A 77 2.88 -15.80 -3.18
CA ALA A 77 3.54 -16.03 -1.89
C ALA A 77 2.62 -16.70 -0.86
N GLY A 78 1.33 -16.90 -1.18
CA GLY A 78 0.34 -17.47 -0.28
C GLY A 78 0.04 -16.56 0.92
N VAL A 79 0.09 -15.24 0.73
CA VAL A 79 -0.12 -14.25 1.79
C VAL A 79 -1.61 -13.97 1.94
N VAL A 80 -2.07 -13.91 3.18
CA VAL A 80 -3.46 -13.57 3.51
C VAL A 80 -3.55 -12.26 4.29
N ALA A 81 -4.63 -11.54 4.08
CA ALA A 81 -4.90 -10.30 4.80
C ALA A 81 -5.14 -10.56 6.29
N TYR A 82 -4.75 -9.59 7.12
CA TYR A 82 -5.07 -9.57 8.54
C TYR A 82 -6.57 -9.36 8.76
N ASP A 83 -7.14 -10.14 9.67
CA ASP A 83 -8.51 -10.02 10.15
C ASP A 83 -8.49 -9.43 11.56
N GLU A 84 -8.83 -8.14 11.68
CA GLU A 84 -8.80 -7.41 12.96
C GLU A 84 -9.76 -8.00 14.01
N VAL A 85 -10.86 -8.63 13.59
CA VAL A 85 -11.85 -9.22 14.50
C VAL A 85 -11.27 -10.47 15.14
N ARG A 86 -10.59 -11.30 14.36
CA ARG A 86 -9.97 -12.55 14.83
C ARG A 86 -8.58 -12.34 15.42
N GLY A 87 -7.89 -11.28 15.02
CA GLY A 87 -6.47 -11.06 15.31
C GLY A 87 -5.54 -12.01 14.54
N GLU A 88 -6.02 -12.56 13.43
CA GLU A 88 -5.33 -13.59 12.64
C GLU A 88 -4.96 -13.08 11.24
N GLY A 89 -4.12 -13.83 10.53
CA GLY A 89 -3.64 -13.46 9.19
C GLY A 89 -2.31 -12.72 9.24
N MET A 90 -1.85 -12.26 8.07
CA MET A 90 -0.45 -11.86 7.88
C MET A 90 -0.30 -10.37 7.56
N LEU A 91 -0.73 -9.94 6.38
CA LEU A 91 -0.47 -8.59 5.90
C LEU A 91 -1.57 -7.63 6.36
N ARG A 92 -1.19 -6.54 7.03
CA ARG A 92 -2.10 -5.52 7.56
C ARG A 92 -2.21 -4.35 6.61
N TYR A 93 -1.05 -3.80 6.23
CA TYR A 93 -0.98 -2.60 5.39
C TYR A 93 0.20 -2.66 4.42
N CYS A 94 0.05 -1.97 3.30
CA CYS A 94 1.14 -1.62 2.39
C CYS A 94 1.30 -0.10 2.40
N GLN A 95 2.44 0.39 2.87
CA GLN A 95 2.81 1.80 2.77
C GLN A 95 3.71 1.98 1.55
N LEU A 96 3.32 2.88 0.65
CA LEU A 96 3.98 3.11 -0.62
C LEU A 96 4.42 4.57 -0.69
N SER A 97 5.65 4.81 -1.14
CA SER A 97 6.21 6.14 -1.35
C SER A 97 6.93 6.19 -2.69
N VAL A 98 6.63 7.19 -3.51
CA VAL A 98 7.28 7.40 -4.82
C VAL A 98 8.44 8.37 -4.68
N GLU A 99 9.61 7.97 -5.15
CA GLU A 99 10.71 8.87 -5.44
C GLU A 99 10.42 9.59 -6.77
N ARG A 100 10.11 10.89 -6.73
CA ARG A 100 9.62 11.63 -7.92
C ARG A 100 10.64 11.70 -9.07
N SER A 101 11.93 11.79 -8.76
CA SER A 101 13.00 11.87 -9.76
C SER A 101 13.10 10.60 -10.61
N SER A 102 12.95 9.43 -10.00
CA SER A 102 13.10 8.13 -10.65
C SER A 102 11.76 7.48 -11.02
N GLY A 103 10.67 7.89 -10.38
CA GLY A 103 9.37 7.23 -10.44
C GLY A 103 9.30 5.89 -9.71
N LYS A 104 10.40 5.45 -9.06
CA LYS A 104 10.48 4.18 -8.33
C LYS A 104 9.79 4.28 -6.98
N VAL A 105 9.41 3.13 -6.44
CA VAL A 105 8.59 3.01 -5.22
C VAL A 105 9.40 2.38 -4.09
N GLN A 106 9.33 2.97 -2.90
CA GLN A 106 9.57 2.28 -1.65
C GLN A 106 8.26 1.61 -1.21
N ALA A 107 8.32 0.32 -0.88
CA ALA A 107 7.23 -0.38 -0.23
C ALA A 107 7.61 -0.76 1.21
N THR A 108 6.67 -0.57 2.15
CA THR A 108 6.76 -1.10 3.51
C THR A 108 5.54 -1.98 3.78
N PHE A 109 5.78 -3.26 4.08
CA PHE A 109 4.75 -4.21 4.46
C PHE A 109 4.58 -4.22 5.98
N VAL A 110 3.41 -3.82 6.47
CA VAL A 110 3.07 -3.94 7.89
C VAL A 110 2.48 -5.32 8.11
N TRP A 111 3.16 -6.12 8.91
CA TRP A 111 2.93 -7.55 9.06
C TRP A 111 2.54 -7.89 10.50
N ASN A 112 1.53 -8.75 10.67
CA ASN A 112 1.13 -9.31 11.95
C ASN A 112 2.06 -10.46 12.35
N ALA A 113 3.21 -10.10 12.91
CA ALA A 113 4.21 -10.97 13.53
C ALA A 113 5.13 -10.07 14.36
N ASP A 114 5.90 -10.64 15.29
CA ASP A 114 6.87 -9.92 16.14
C ASP A 114 8.29 -9.96 15.58
N SER A 115 8.55 -10.80 14.56
CA SER A 115 9.90 -10.95 13.99
C SER A 115 9.93 -11.51 12.57
N LEU A 116 11.11 -11.41 11.94
CA LEU A 116 11.37 -12.05 10.65
C LEU A 116 11.15 -13.57 10.71
N THR A 117 11.62 -14.21 11.77
CA THR A 117 11.52 -15.66 11.97
C THR A 117 10.06 -16.10 11.96
N GLU A 118 9.18 -15.39 12.66
CA GLU A 118 7.75 -15.69 12.72
C GLU A 118 7.02 -15.38 11.41
N SER A 119 7.37 -14.28 10.73
CA SER A 119 6.76 -13.92 9.44
C SER A 119 7.21 -14.82 8.28
N SER A 120 8.27 -15.60 8.47
CA SER A 120 8.80 -16.53 7.47
C SER A 120 7.98 -17.83 7.44
N PRO A 121 7.85 -18.51 6.28
CA PRO A 121 8.50 -18.21 5.00
C PRO A 121 7.72 -17.22 4.11
N HIS A 122 6.51 -16.82 4.49
CA HIS A 122 5.63 -16.02 3.62
C HIS A 122 6.17 -14.61 3.34
N SER A 123 6.76 -13.92 4.33
CA SER A 123 7.39 -12.62 4.13
C SER A 123 8.58 -12.68 3.16
N GLN A 124 9.39 -13.73 3.25
CA GLN A 124 10.52 -13.97 2.34
C GLN A 124 10.05 -14.30 0.93
N ARG A 125 9.01 -15.14 0.79
CA ARG A 125 8.39 -15.42 -0.51
C ARG A 125 7.83 -14.15 -1.13
N LEU A 126 7.12 -13.31 -0.37
CA LEU A 126 6.61 -12.04 -0.86
C LEU A 126 7.74 -11.14 -1.35
N LEU A 127 8.81 -10.97 -0.57
CA LEU A 127 9.97 -10.17 -0.99
C LEU A 127 10.57 -10.69 -2.31
N LYS A 128 10.69 -12.01 -2.45
CA LYS A 128 11.18 -12.64 -3.68
C LYS A 128 10.28 -12.30 -4.87
N GLN A 129 8.96 -12.48 -4.74
CA GLN A 129 8.02 -12.23 -5.84
C GLN A 129 7.91 -10.74 -6.20
N VAL A 130 7.91 -9.84 -5.23
CA VAL A 130 7.90 -8.39 -5.49
C VAL A 130 9.13 -7.97 -6.30
N ARG A 131 10.31 -8.52 -5.98
CA ARG A 131 11.55 -8.24 -6.72
C ARG A 131 11.58 -8.91 -8.10
N ALA A 132 11.03 -10.12 -8.23
CA ALA A 132 11.01 -10.87 -9.48
C ALA A 132 10.00 -10.29 -10.49
N ASN A 133 8.79 -9.96 -10.04
CA ASN A 133 7.68 -9.54 -10.90
C ASN A 133 7.79 -8.07 -11.33
N SER A 134 8.57 -7.25 -10.60
CA SER A 134 8.69 -5.81 -10.89
C SER A 134 10.06 -5.23 -10.48
N PRO A 135 11.17 -5.73 -11.04
CA PRO A 135 12.53 -5.36 -10.62
C PRO A 135 12.84 -3.87 -10.76
N GLU A 136 12.26 -3.20 -11.75
CA GLU A 136 12.49 -1.77 -12.00
C GLU A 136 11.55 -0.84 -11.21
N LEU A 137 10.47 -1.38 -10.64
CA LEU A 137 9.43 -0.58 -9.99
C LEU A 137 9.81 -0.21 -8.56
N PHE A 138 10.43 -1.12 -7.83
CA PHE A 138 10.74 -0.95 -6.42
C PHE A 138 12.22 -0.65 -6.20
N HIS A 139 12.54 0.49 -5.60
CA HIS A 139 13.93 0.78 -5.21
C HIS A 139 14.26 0.23 -3.81
N SER A 140 13.27 0.12 -2.92
CA SER A 140 13.45 -0.48 -1.60
C SER A 140 12.18 -1.15 -1.09
N VAL A 141 12.35 -2.18 -0.27
CA VAL A 141 11.27 -2.97 0.34
C VAL A 141 11.60 -3.17 1.81
N TRP A 142 10.64 -2.85 2.67
CA TRP A 142 10.77 -2.91 4.13
C TRP A 142 9.64 -3.73 4.74
N PHE A 143 9.90 -4.27 5.93
CA PHE A 143 8.89 -4.93 6.75
C PHE A 143 8.80 -4.23 8.10
N ASN A 144 7.58 -4.02 8.57
CA ASN A 144 7.26 -3.55 9.90
C ASN A 144 6.45 -4.63 10.63
N TRP A 145 6.98 -5.16 11.72
CA TRP A 145 6.35 -6.20 12.54
C TRP A 145 5.47 -5.55 13.61
N ASN A 146 4.16 -5.78 13.54
CA ASN A 146 3.17 -5.14 14.39
C ASN A 146 2.00 -6.09 14.70
N THR A 147 2.05 -6.70 15.89
CA THR A 147 1.01 -7.54 16.51
C THR A 147 -0.02 -6.74 17.31
N GLY A 148 0.11 -5.41 17.37
CA GLY A 148 -0.83 -4.53 18.06
C GLY A 148 -2.21 -4.54 17.39
N ARG A 149 -3.27 -4.59 18.20
CA ARG A 149 -4.67 -4.64 17.73
C ARG A 149 -5.19 -3.33 17.12
N GLY A 150 -4.43 -2.24 17.21
CA GLY A 150 -4.81 -0.91 16.70
C GLY A 150 -4.28 -0.61 15.30
N ASN A 151 -4.71 0.51 14.73
CA ASN A 151 -4.30 0.97 13.39
C ASN A 151 -3.03 1.84 13.38
N THR A 152 -2.40 1.97 14.55
CA THR A 152 -1.21 2.76 14.83
C THR A 152 0.06 1.99 14.49
#